data_AF-A0A022QEZ8-F1
#
_entry.id   AF-A0A022QEZ8-F1
#
_cell.length_a   1.000
_cell.length_b   1.000
_cell.length_c   1.000
_cell.angle_alpha   90.00
_cell.angle_beta   90.00
_cell.angle_gamma   90.00
#
_symmetry.space_group_name_H-M   'P 1'
#
loop_
_entity.id
_entity.type
_entity.pdbx_description
1 polymer ?
#
loop_
_entity_poly.entity_id
_entity_poly.type
_entity_poly.pdbx_seq_one_letter_code
_entity_poly.pdbx_strand_id
1 'polypeptide(L)'
;MLRCARGYDILDPNGNITIKWDVLQKRVEYGNQNVRVSIVNYQLFRHIGFPGWKFRWEWQKDEVIWAMTGAETTEQGDCSRFIGNSPPHCCVKNPIIIDMLPNTPFNKQVNNCCRGGILTSM
;
A
#
# COMPACT_ATOMS: atom_id res chain seq x y z
N MET A 1 5.49 -28.30 -15.39
CA MET A 1 5.70 -28.02 -13.94
C MET A 1 6.20 -26.58 -13.81
N LEU A 2 5.31 -25.60 -13.70
CA LEU A 2 5.69 -24.19 -13.57
C LEU A 2 6.03 -23.92 -12.11
N ARG A 3 7.33 -23.86 -11.78
CA ARG A 3 7.77 -23.39 -10.47
C ARG A 3 7.52 -21.88 -10.41
N CYS A 4 6.67 -21.43 -9.48
CA CYS A 4 6.69 -20.04 -9.03
C CYS A 4 8.03 -19.77 -8.34
N ALA A 5 9.05 -19.31 -9.06
CA ALA A 5 10.17 -18.63 -8.43
C ALA A 5 9.73 -17.22 -8.03
N ARG A 6 8.89 -17.12 -6.98
CA ARG A 6 8.52 -15.83 -6.38
C ARG A 6 9.73 -15.32 -5.59
N GLY A 7 10.40 -14.30 -6.12
CA GLY A 7 11.34 -13.46 -5.36
C GLY A 7 12.76 -13.98 -5.14
N TYR A 8 13.01 -15.29 -5.17
CA TYR A 8 14.35 -15.84 -4.92
C TYR A 8 15.36 -15.50 -6.03
N ASP A 9 16.56 -15.10 -5.63
CA ASP A 9 17.69 -14.77 -6.50
C ASP A 9 18.95 -15.47 -5.97
N ILE A 10 19.71 -16.16 -6.82
CA ILE A 10 20.91 -16.90 -6.39
C ILE A 10 22.06 -15.94 -6.08
N LEU A 11 22.10 -14.78 -6.75
CA LEU A 11 23.10 -13.75 -6.51
C LEU A 11 22.79 -12.92 -5.26
N ASP A 12 21.55 -13.00 -4.77
CA ASP A 12 21.09 -12.33 -3.57
C ASP A 12 20.13 -13.22 -2.77
N PRO A 13 20.65 -14.30 -2.16
CA PRO A 13 19.83 -15.32 -1.52
C PRO A 13 19.12 -14.83 -0.25
N ASN A 14 19.54 -13.69 0.30
CA ASN A 14 18.96 -13.06 1.50
C ASN A 14 18.10 -11.83 1.15
N GLY A 15 18.06 -11.44 -0.12
CA GLY A 15 17.28 -10.31 -0.61
C GLY A 15 15.80 -10.50 -0.37
N ASN A 16 15.14 -9.47 0.14
CA ASN A 16 13.71 -9.51 0.40
C ASN A 16 13.08 -8.13 0.23
N ILE A 17 11.76 -8.11 0.05
CA ILE A 17 10.95 -6.90 0.19
C ILE A 17 10.18 -7.03 1.49
N THR A 18 10.42 -6.10 2.40
CA THR A 18 9.77 -6.06 3.70
C THR A 18 8.63 -5.06 3.68
N ILE A 19 7.45 -5.51 4.14
CA ILE A 19 6.27 -4.66 4.33
C ILE A 19 6.01 -4.57 5.83
N LYS A 20 6.00 -3.35 6.37
CA LYS A 20 5.75 -3.07 7.80
C LYS A 20 4.45 -2.32 7.99
N TRP A 21 3.75 -2.67 9.06
CA TRP A 21 2.49 -2.09 9.48
C TRP A 21 2.65 -1.48 10.87
N ASP A 22 2.78 -0.16 10.92
CA ASP A 22 2.97 0.57 12.16
C ASP A 22 1.65 1.23 12.58
N VAL A 23 1.01 0.73 13.64
CA VAL A 23 -0.23 1.31 14.17
C VAL A 23 0.11 2.57 14.95
N LEU A 24 -0.17 3.74 14.36
CA LEU A 24 0.16 5.05 14.93
C LEU A 24 -0.86 5.48 15.99
N GLN A 25 -2.14 5.22 15.74
CA GLN A 25 -3.22 5.56 16.66
C GLN A 25 -4.36 4.56 16.53
N LYS A 26 -4.87 4.10 17.67
CA LYS A 26 -6.07 3.27 17.76
C LYS A 26 -7.15 4.06 18.50
N ARG A 27 -8.23 4.40 17.81
CA ARG A 27 -9.38 5.11 18.39
C ARG A 27 -10.50 4.11 18.62
N VAL A 28 -10.43 3.48 19.80
CA VAL A 28 -11.33 2.37 20.19
C VAL A 28 -12.80 2.79 20.16
N GLU A 29 -13.11 4.01 20.57
CA GLU A 29 -14.47 4.57 20.60
C GLU A 29 -15.17 4.55 19.22
N TYR A 30 -14.42 4.83 18.15
CA TYR A 30 -14.94 4.93 16.79
C TYR A 30 -14.59 3.72 15.91
N GLY A 31 -13.86 2.75 16.47
CA GLY A 31 -13.42 1.55 15.74
C GLY A 31 -12.42 1.81 14.61
N ASN A 32 -11.83 3.00 14.51
CA ASN A 32 -10.87 3.34 13.45
C ASN A 32 -9.43 3.37 13.96
N GLN A 33 -8.50 3.16 13.02
CA GLN A 33 -7.06 3.10 13.28
C GLN A 33 -6.31 3.83 12.18
N ASN A 34 -5.28 4.57 12.58
CA ASN A 34 -4.32 5.15 11.66
C ASN A 34 -3.09 4.26 11.63
N VAL A 35 -2.73 3.78 10.44
CA VAL A 35 -1.63 2.86 10.24
C VAL A 35 -0.70 3.43 9.17
N ARG A 36 0.61 3.34 9.40
CA ARG A 36 1.62 3.62 8.39
C ARG A 36 2.09 2.30 7.79
N VAL A 37 2.02 2.22 6.46
CA VAL A 37 2.54 1.09 5.70
C VAL A 37 3.86 1.49 5.08
N SER A 38 4.91 0.72 5.34
CA SER A 38 6.23 0.95 4.75
C SER A 38 6.64 -0.26 3.92
N ILE A 39 7.02 -0.03 2.66
CA ILE A 39 7.52 -1.07 1.75
C ILE A 39 8.99 -0.76 1.48
N VAL A 40 9.88 -1.68 1.84
CA VAL A 40 11.33 -1.51 1.69
C VAL A 40 11.90 -2.68 0.90
N ASN A 41 12.71 -2.37 -0.12
CA ASN A 41 13.38 -3.36 -0.93
C ASN A 41 14.83 -3.53 -0.46
N TYR A 42 15.10 -4.67 0.17
CA TYR A 42 16.43 -5.11 0.61
C TYR A 42 17.08 -6.08 -0.37
N GLN A 43 16.58 -6.18 -1.60
CA GLN A 43 17.26 -6.91 -2.67
C GLN A 43 18.41 -6.07 -3.22
N LEU A 44 19.58 -6.64 -3.47
CA LEU A 44 20.77 -5.92 -3.95
C LEU A 44 20.70 -5.54 -5.44
N PHE A 45 20.20 -6.44 -6.28
CA PHE A 45 20.29 -6.30 -7.74
C PHE A 45 18.93 -6.12 -8.43
N ARG A 46 17.83 -6.22 -7.67
CA ARG A 46 16.48 -6.22 -8.22
C ARG A 46 15.71 -4.99 -7.77
N HIS A 47 15.59 -4.03 -8.67
CA HIS A 47 14.73 -2.85 -8.47
C HIS A 47 13.32 -3.11 -9.01
N ILE A 48 12.31 -2.49 -8.41
CA ILE A 48 10.98 -2.40 -9.01
C ILE A 48 10.95 -1.11 -9.84
N GLY A 49 10.94 -1.26 -11.16
CA GLY A 49 10.77 -0.16 -12.11
C GLY A 49 9.30 0.05 -12.51
N PHE A 50 9.06 0.91 -13.50
CA PHE A 50 7.74 1.12 -14.09
C PHE A 50 7.15 -0.22 -14.62
N PRO A 51 5.86 -0.54 -14.40
CA PRO A 51 4.75 0.32 -13.93
C PRO A 51 4.66 0.52 -12.41
N GLY A 52 5.69 0.10 -11.67
CA GLY A 52 5.76 0.22 -10.23
C GLY A 52 5.16 -0.97 -9.49
N TRP A 53 5.31 -0.96 -8.17
CA TRP A 53 4.70 -1.98 -7.32
C TRP A 53 3.17 -1.84 -7.28
N LYS A 54 2.50 -2.98 -7.14
CA LYS A 54 1.09 -3.07 -6.80
C LYS A 54 0.97 -3.91 -5.56
N PHE A 55 0.27 -3.40 -4.55
CA PHE A 55 0.10 -4.08 -3.29
C PHE A 55 -1.39 -4.31 -3.02
N ARG A 56 -1.73 -5.48 -2.50
CA ARG A 56 -3.11 -5.79 -2.11
C ARG A 56 -3.10 -6.62 -0.85
N TRP A 57 -4.10 -6.43 -0.01
CA TRP A 57 -4.44 -7.31 1.09
C TRP A 57 -5.95 -7.36 1.22
N GLU A 58 -6.44 -8.32 1.98
CA GLU A 58 -7.86 -8.45 2.26
C GLU A 58 -8.17 -7.88 3.65
N TRP A 59 -9.00 -6.85 3.69
CA TRP A 59 -9.52 -6.29 4.93
C TRP A 59 -10.39 -7.29 5.66
N GLN A 60 -10.49 -7.24 6.99
CA GLN A 60 -11.33 -8.17 7.75
C GLN A 60 -12.73 -7.59 7.99
N LYS A 61 -13.76 -8.43 8.09
CA LYS A 61 -15.15 -8.03 8.40
C LYS A 61 -15.68 -6.87 7.52
N ASP A 62 -16.02 -5.73 8.11
CA ASP A 62 -16.55 -4.53 7.43
C ASP A 62 -15.51 -3.39 7.42
N GLU A 63 -14.22 -3.69 7.56
CA GLU A 63 -13.16 -2.69 7.50
C GLU A 63 -13.06 -2.08 6.10
N VAL A 64 -12.86 -0.76 6.06
CA VAL A 64 -12.74 0.04 4.85
C VAL A 64 -11.63 1.08 5.01
N ILE A 65 -11.13 1.60 3.90
CA ILE A 65 -10.13 2.67 3.90
C ILE A 65 -10.87 4.00 3.95
N TRP A 66 -10.79 4.67 5.09
CA TRP A 66 -11.40 6.00 5.25
C TRP A 66 -10.62 7.09 4.51
N ALA A 67 -9.29 7.08 4.60
CA ALA A 67 -8.40 8.00 3.92
C ALA A 67 -7.04 7.35 3.67
N MET A 68 -6.34 7.82 2.64
CA MET A 68 -5.00 7.37 2.30
C MET A 68 -4.17 8.53 1.73
N THR A 69 -2.89 8.57 2.09
CA THR A 69 -1.90 9.52 1.57
C THR A 69 -0.62 8.77 1.23
N GLY A 70 0.16 9.29 0.27
CA GLY A 70 1.36 8.64 -0.26
C GLY A 70 1.10 7.55 -1.30
N ALA A 71 -0.04 6.87 -1.19
CA ALA A 71 -0.53 5.85 -2.11
C ALA A 71 -2.03 6.03 -2.32
N GLU A 72 -2.59 5.35 -3.33
CA GLU A 72 -4.03 5.33 -3.58
C GLU A 72 -4.52 3.96 -4.02
N THR A 73 -5.81 3.71 -3.78
CA THR A 73 -6.49 2.53 -4.34
C THR A 73 -6.89 2.79 -5.78
N THR A 74 -6.86 1.77 -6.63
CA THR A 74 -7.27 1.89 -8.04
C THR A 74 -8.78 1.96 -8.24
N GLU A 75 -9.56 1.68 -7.20
CA GLU A 75 -11.02 1.58 -7.22
C GLU A 75 -11.59 1.91 -5.83
N GLN A 76 -12.73 2.60 -5.81
CA GLN A 76 -13.43 2.93 -4.56
C GLN A 76 -14.42 1.83 -4.13
N GLY A 77 -15.09 1.16 -5.09
CA GLY A 77 -16.15 0.18 -4.81
C GLY A 77 -17.46 0.80 -4.32
N ASP A 78 -18.39 -0.06 -3.88
CA ASP A 78 -19.68 0.38 -3.33
C ASP A 78 -19.56 0.75 -1.85
N CYS A 79 -19.60 2.06 -1.58
CA CYS A 79 -19.57 2.62 -0.24
C CYS A 79 -20.93 3.04 0.30
N SER A 80 -22.05 2.69 -0.37
CA SER A 80 -23.40 3.17 -0.04
C SER A 80 -23.86 2.84 1.39
N ARG A 81 -23.31 1.78 2.00
CA ARG A 81 -23.56 1.40 3.40
C ARG A 81 -23.08 2.45 4.41
N PHE A 82 -22.08 3.27 4.07
CA PHE A 82 -21.49 4.27 4.97
C PHE A 82 -22.15 5.63 4.75
N ILE A 83 -23.17 5.92 5.56
CA ILE A 83 -23.94 7.17 5.50
C ILE A 83 -23.26 8.23 6.38
N GLY A 84 -22.84 9.35 5.78
CA GLY A 84 -22.19 10.46 6.46
C GLY A 84 -21.77 11.57 5.50
N ASN A 85 -21.09 12.60 6.00
CA ASN A 85 -20.71 13.78 5.20
C ASN A 85 -19.66 13.46 4.11
N SER A 86 -18.83 12.43 4.30
CA SER A 86 -17.88 11.95 3.28
C SER A 86 -17.86 10.43 3.26
N PRO A 87 -17.95 9.81 2.07
CA PRO A 87 -17.76 8.37 1.95
C PRO A 87 -16.31 7.98 2.24
N PRO A 88 -16.04 6.71 2.59
CA PRO A 88 -14.68 6.17 2.66
C PRO A 88 -13.95 6.31 1.31
N HIS A 89 -12.63 6.42 1.36
CA HIS A 89 -11.77 6.37 0.18
C HIS A 89 -11.91 5.08 -0.62
N CYS A 90 -12.08 3.93 0.05
CA CYS A 90 -12.28 2.64 -0.61
C CYS A 90 -13.02 1.64 0.29
N CYS A 91 -14.06 1.00 -0.27
CA CYS A 91 -14.87 -0.04 0.36
C CYS A 91 -14.67 -1.42 -0.29
N VAL A 92 -13.76 -1.53 -1.25
CA VAL A 92 -13.39 -2.82 -1.83
C VAL A 92 -12.65 -3.66 -0.80
N LYS A 93 -13.03 -4.93 -0.70
CA LYS A 93 -12.52 -5.85 0.32
C LYS A 93 -11.03 -6.17 0.15
N ASN A 94 -10.58 -6.24 -1.10
CA ASN A 94 -9.24 -6.64 -1.51
C ASN A 94 -8.63 -5.66 -2.53
N PRO A 95 -8.52 -4.36 -2.18
CA PRO A 95 -8.21 -3.31 -3.12
C PRO A 95 -6.78 -3.44 -3.64
N ILE A 96 -6.56 -3.00 -4.87
CA ILE A 96 -5.22 -2.81 -5.43
C ILE A 96 -4.75 -1.40 -5.06
N ILE A 97 -3.60 -1.33 -4.42
CA ILE A 97 -2.96 -0.08 -3.99
C ILE A 97 -1.72 0.15 -4.83
N ILE A 98 -1.59 1.38 -5.29
CA ILE A 98 -0.48 1.88 -6.07
C ILE A 98 0.10 3.11 -5.37
N ASP A 99 1.40 3.30 -5.54
CA ASP A 99 2.07 4.53 -5.13
C ASP A 99 1.57 5.72 -5.97
N MET A 100 1.48 6.90 -5.36
CA MET A 100 1.12 8.08 -6.14
C MET A 100 2.27 8.53 -7.06
N LEU A 101 1.99 9.44 -7.99
CA LEU A 101 2.99 9.96 -8.94
C LEU A 101 3.89 11.05 -8.31
N PRO A 102 5.09 11.31 -8.87
CA PRO A 102 6.02 12.36 -8.37
C PRO A 102 5.43 13.76 -8.25
N ASN A 103 4.39 14.08 -9.03
CA ASN A 103 3.75 15.40 -9.02
C ASN A 103 2.59 15.51 -8.01
N THR A 104 2.50 14.57 -7.07
CA THR A 104 1.46 14.57 -6.02
C THR A 104 1.52 15.85 -5.18
N PRO A 105 0.39 16.50 -4.86
CA PRO A 105 0.38 17.68 -3.99
C PRO A 105 0.99 17.41 -2.60
N PHE A 106 1.70 18.38 -2.02
CA PHE A 106 2.43 18.21 -0.75
C PHE A 106 1.56 17.69 0.41
N ASN A 107 0.30 18.14 0.49
CA ASN A 107 -0.64 17.69 1.52
C ASN A 107 -1.11 16.23 1.37
N LYS A 108 -0.77 15.57 0.27
CA LYS A 108 -1.02 14.14 0.03
C LYS A 108 0.26 13.30 0.05
N GLN A 109 1.42 13.92 0.26
CA GLN A 109 2.69 13.22 0.34
C GLN A 109 3.00 12.73 1.77
N VAL A 110 3.78 11.67 1.85
CA VAL A 110 4.47 11.21 3.06
C VAL A 110 5.94 10.96 2.74
N ASN A 111 6.79 10.83 3.76
CA ASN A 111 8.22 10.59 3.54
C ASN A 111 8.46 9.37 2.63
N ASN A 112 9.31 9.57 1.61
CA ASN A 112 9.74 8.53 0.66
C ASN A 112 8.61 7.88 -0.16
N CYS A 113 7.42 8.50 -0.26
CA CYS A 113 6.38 8.05 -1.18
C CYS A 113 6.55 8.61 -2.59
N CYS A 114 5.56 8.30 -3.42
CA CYS A 114 5.12 9.10 -4.53
C CYS A 114 6.12 9.09 -5.69
N ARG A 115 6.71 7.93 -5.96
CA ARG A 115 7.68 7.69 -7.04
C ARG A 115 7.07 6.92 -8.20
N GLY A 116 5.73 6.87 -8.29
CA GLY A 116 5.02 6.06 -9.28
C GLY A 116 5.31 4.56 -9.13
N GLY A 117 5.58 4.13 -7.89
CA GLY A 117 5.79 2.73 -7.54
C GLY A 117 7.20 2.23 -7.83
N ILE A 118 8.12 3.12 -8.22
CA ILE A 118 9.54 2.79 -8.33
C ILE A 118 10.08 2.52 -6.92
N LEU A 119 10.58 1.31 -6.70
CA LEU A 119 11.18 0.89 -5.44
C LEU A 119 12.58 0.33 -5.70
N THR A 120 13.57 1.18 -5.52
CA THR A 120 14.99 0.83 -5.65
C THR A 120 15.44 -0.02 -4.47
N SER A 121 16.34 -0.96 -4.75
CA SER A 121 17.26 -1.55 -3.77
C SER A 121 17.89 -0.50 -2.86
N MET A 122 17.93 -0.80 -1.56
CA MET A 122 18.74 -0.06 -0.58
C MET A 122 20.22 -0.39 -0.71
#